data_AF-A0A175VNA0-F1
#
_entry.id   AF-A0A175VNA0-F1
#
_cell.length_a   1.000
_cell.length_b   1.000
_cell.length_c   1.000
_cell.angle_alpha   90.00
_cell.angle_beta   90.00
_cell.angle_gamma   90.00
#
_symmetry.space_group_name_H-M   'P 1'
#
loop_
_entity.id
_entity.type
_entity.pdbx_description
1 polymer ?
#
loop_
_entity_poly.entity_id
_entity_poly.type
_entity_poly.pdbx_seq_one_letter_code
_entity_poly.pdbx_strand_id
1 'polypeptide(L)'
;MNRLALVFLLQEEYDEAEQLQRQTMELRQKILGVEHPDTLTSMNRLALVFLLQEEYDEAEQLQRQTMELRQRILGVEHPDTLA
;
A
#
# COMPACT_ATOMS: atom_id res chain seq x y z
N MET A 1 -5.90 -5.91 10.49
CA MET A 1 -5.59 -4.47 10.36
C MET A 1 -6.43 -3.82 9.26
N ASN A 2 -6.54 -4.38 8.05
CA ASN A 2 -7.31 -3.79 6.93
C ASN A 2 -8.75 -3.34 7.23
N ARG A 3 -9.54 -4.15 7.95
CA ARG A 3 -10.94 -3.79 8.27
C ARG A 3 -11.04 -2.56 9.16
N LEU A 4 -10.09 -2.38 10.07
CA LEU A 4 -10.05 -1.22 10.96
C LEU A 4 -9.60 0.03 10.21
N ALA A 5 -8.62 -0.09 9.30
CA ALA A 5 -8.22 1.02 8.44
C ALA A 5 -9.38 1.53 7.58
N LEU A 6 -10.22 0.62 7.05
CA LEU A 6 -11.42 1.02 6.30
C LEU A 6 -12.43 1.78 7.17
N VAL A 7 -12.58 1.39 8.45
CA VAL A 7 -13.47 2.11 9.38
C VAL A 7 -12.95 3.53 9.59
N PHE A 8 -11.64 3.70 9.82
CA PHE A 8 -11.01 5.01 9.94
C PHE A 8 -11.19 5.87 8.68
N LEU A 9 -10.99 5.30 7.48
CA LEU A 9 -11.24 6.02 6.23
C LEU A 9 -12.70 6.47 6.07
N LEU A 10 -13.66 5.65 6.48
CA LEU A 10 -15.09 6.00 6.45
C LEU A 10 -15.45 7.07 7.50
N GLN A 11 -14.63 7.25 8.52
CA GLN A 11 -14.78 8.27 9.56
C GLN A 11 -13.95 9.53 9.25
N GLU A 12 -13.27 9.58 8.10
CA GLU A 12 -12.32 10.66 7.74
C GLU A 12 -11.15 10.79 8.75
N GLU A 13 -10.90 9.72 9.52
CA GLU A 13 -9.77 9.56 10.45
C GLU A 13 -8.54 9.09 9.67
N TYR A 14 -8.02 9.95 8.78
CA TYR A 14 -6.98 9.57 7.83
C TYR A 14 -5.63 9.27 8.49
N ASP A 15 -5.27 10.02 9.54
CA ASP A 15 -4.00 9.83 10.26
C ASP A 15 -3.97 8.46 10.97
N GLU A 16 -5.09 8.04 11.57
CA GLU A 16 -5.25 6.72 12.18
C GLU A 16 -5.20 5.61 11.12
N ALA A 17 -5.82 5.84 9.96
CA ALA A 17 -5.75 4.91 8.83
C ALA A 17 -4.31 4.76 8.32
N GLU A 18 -3.58 5.86 8.19
CA GLU A 18 -2.20 5.91 7.74
C GLU A 18 -1.28 5.16 8.71
N GLN A 19 -1.35 5.49 9.99
CA GLN A 19 -0.55 4.85 11.03
C GLN A 19 -0.75 3.33 11.02
N LEU A 20 -2.00 2.89 10.90
CA LEU A 20 -2.34 1.47 10.86
C LEU A 20 -1.83 0.78 9.59
N GLN A 21 -1.93 1.44 8.43
CA GLN A 21 -1.42 0.89 7.17
C GLN A 21 0.11 0.83 7.14
N ARG A 22 0.81 1.85 7.66
CA ARG A 22 2.28 1.83 7.82
C ARG A 22 2.73 0.66 8.67
N GLN A 23 2.14 0.48 9.86
CA GLN A 23 2.45 -0.65 10.73
C GLN A 23 2.16 -2.00 10.06
N THR A 24 1.06 -2.09 9.31
CA THR A 24 0.69 -3.31 8.57
C THR A 24 1.73 -3.63 7.49
N MET A 25 2.16 -2.62 6.73
CA MET A 25 3.16 -2.74 5.68
C MET A 25 4.51 -3.17 6.25
N GLU A 26 5.01 -2.49 7.29
CA GLU A 26 6.28 -2.80 7.94
C GLU A 26 6.30 -4.22 8.52
N LEU A 27 5.21 -4.64 9.17
CA LEU A 27 5.11 -5.99 9.73
C LEU A 27 5.11 -7.06 8.63
N ARG A 28 4.40 -6.81 7.53
CA ARG A 28 4.39 -7.72 6.36
C ARG A 28 5.74 -7.76 5.68
N GLN A 29 6.41 -6.62 5.50
CA GLN A 29 7.76 -6.57 4.98
C GLN A 29 8.74 -7.35 5.85
N LYS A 30 8.61 -7.26 7.18
CA LYS A 30 9.46 -7.98 8.13
C LYS A 30 9.21 -9.50 8.14
N ILE A 31 7.95 -9.94 8.04
CA ILE A 31 7.58 -11.36 8.16
C ILE A 31 7.64 -12.08 6.82
N LEU A 32 7.13 -11.45 5.75
CA LEU A 32 6.92 -12.06 4.44
C LEU A 32 7.98 -11.62 3.41
N GLY A 33 8.67 -10.52 3.68
CA GLY A 33 9.59 -9.90 2.73
C GLY A 33 8.94 -8.80 1.89
N VAL A 34 9.78 -7.96 1.29
CA VAL A 34 9.37 -6.80 0.47
C VAL A 34 8.67 -7.20 -0.83
N GLU A 35 8.99 -8.39 -1.35
CA GLU A 35 8.46 -8.90 -2.62
C GLU A 35 7.17 -9.72 -2.47
N HIS A 36 6.71 -9.96 -1.24
CA HIS A 36 5.52 -10.79 -1.05
C HIS A 36 4.26 -10.06 -1.54
N PRO A 37 3.32 -10.73 -2.25
CA PRO A 37 2.10 -10.11 -2.77
C PRO A 37 1.27 -9.36 -1.71
N ASP A 38 1.21 -9.91 -0.49
CA ASP A 38 0.53 -9.22 0.63
C ASP A 38 1.24 -7.93 1.08
N THR A 39 2.56 -7.86 0.97
CA THR A 39 3.34 -6.65 1.25
C THR A 39 3.04 -5.59 0.19
N LEU A 40 3.09 -5.96 -1.09
CA LEU A 40 2.73 -5.07 -2.21
C LEU A 40 1.28 -4.56 -2.12
N THR A 41 0.35 -5.44 -1.71
CA THR A 41 -1.05 -5.05 -1.45
C THR A 41 -1.17 -4.04 -0.31
N SER A 42 -0.25 -4.06 0.67
CA SER A 42 -0.25 -3.08 1.76
C SER A 42 0.28 -1.73 1.30
N MET A 43 1.29 -1.73 0.44
CA MET A 43 1.83 -0.50 -0.16
C MET A 43 0.74 0.23 -0.95
N ASN A 44 -0.01 -0.48 -1.81
CA ASN A 44 -1.15 0.12 -2.52
C ASN A 44 -2.22 0.69 -1.59
N ARG A 45 -2.48 0.03 -0.46
CA ARG A 45 -3.46 0.55 0.52
C ARG A 45 -2.97 1.80 1.22
N LEU A 46 -1.69 1.87 1.56
CA LEU A 46 -1.09 3.08 2.13
C LEU A 46 -1.10 4.23 1.11
N ALA A 47 -0.82 3.94 -0.17
CA ALA A 47 -0.94 4.94 -1.23
C ALA A 47 -2.37 5.48 -1.37
N LEU A 48 -3.39 4.62 -1.19
CA LEU A 48 -4.78 5.08 -1.15
C LEU A 48 -5.08 6.01 0.03
N VAL A 49 -4.46 5.79 1.20
CA VAL A 49 -4.61 6.71 2.34
C VAL A 49 -4.00 8.07 1.99
N PHE A 50 -2.79 8.11 1.44
CA PHE A 50 -2.16 9.36 1.00
C PHE A 50 -3.01 10.12 -0.02
N LEU A 51 -3.62 9.42 -0.99
CA LEU A 51 -4.54 10.06 -1.94
C LEU A 51 -5.75 10.72 -1.26
N LEU A 52 -6.26 10.14 -0.18
CA LEU A 52 -7.37 10.70 0.58
C LEU A 52 -6.94 11.87 1.48
N GLN A 53 -5.65 11.92 1.87
CA GLN A 53 -5.02 13.05 2.57
C GLN A 53 -4.54 14.16 1.61
N GLU A 54 -4.73 14.01 0.30
CA GLU A 54 -4.17 14.89 -0.74
C GLU A 54 -2.63 14.94 -0.76
N GLU A 55 -1.97 13.93 -0.18
CA GLU A 55 -0.52 13.72 -0.20
C GLU A 55 -0.09 13.02 -1.51
N TYR A 56 -0.21 13.75 -2.62
CA TYR A 56 -0.02 13.19 -3.96
C TYR A 56 1.42 12.72 -4.23
N ASP A 57 2.41 13.41 -3.70
CA ASP A 57 3.83 13.09 -3.91
C ASP A 57 4.19 11.77 -3.21
N GLU A 58 3.74 11.59 -1.97
CA GLU A 58 3.89 10.36 -1.18
C GLU A 58 3.15 9.19 -1.83
N ALA A 59 1.92 9.42 -2.30
CA ALA A 59 1.14 8.42 -3.03
C ALA A 59 1.86 7.98 -4.32
N GLU A 60 2.35 8.93 -5.12
CA GLU A 60 3.05 8.66 -6.37
C GLU A 60 4.34 7.87 -6.12
N GLN A 61 5.16 8.30 -5.15
CA GLN A 61 6.41 7.63 -4.83
C GLN A 61 6.17 6.17 -4.42
N LEU A 62 5.19 5.93 -3.55
CA LEU A 62 4.89 4.58 -3.07
C LEU A 62 4.29 3.71 -4.17
N GLN A 63 3.44 4.27 -5.03
CA GLN A 63 2.85 3.55 -6.15
C GLN A 63 3.90 3.18 -7.20
N ARG A 64 4.85 4.07 -7.50
CA ARG A 64 5.99 3.79 -8.37
C ARG A 64 6.84 2.64 -7.84
N GLN A 65 7.18 2.69 -6.55
CA GLN A 65 7.92 1.60 -5.90
C GLN A 65 7.16 0.27 -5.98
N THR A 66 5.85 0.29 -5.75
CA THR A 66 5.02 -0.93 -5.82
C THR A 66 4.96 -1.49 -7.24
N MET A 67 4.82 -0.62 -8.24
CA MET A 67 4.81 -1.01 -9.65
C MET A 67 6.14 -1.62 -10.09
N GLU A 68 7.27 -1.01 -9.72
CA GLU A 68 8.60 -1.55 -10.03
C GLU A 68 8.82 -2.95 -9.43
N LEU A 69 8.39 -3.15 -8.18
CA LEU A 69 8.46 -4.46 -7.53
C LEU A 69 7.56 -5.48 -8.25
N ARG A 70 6.31 -5.13 -8.57
CA ARG A 70 5.40 -6.01 -9.32
C ARG A 70 5.97 -6.38 -10.70
N GLN A 71 6.49 -5.41 -11.44
CA GLN A 71 7.14 -5.66 -12.74
C GLN A 71 8.33 -6.61 -12.60
N ARG A 72 9.16 -6.45 -11.56
CA ARG A 72 10.31 -7.32 -11.30
C ARG A 72 9.91 -8.75 -10.95
N ILE A 73 8.85 -8.93 -10.17
CA ILE A 73 8.47 -10.23 -9.61
C ILE A 73 7.56 -11.01 -10.56
N LEU A 74 6.59 -10.35 -11.16
CA LEU A 74 5.53 -10.97 -11.95
C LEU A 74 5.75 -10.80 -13.46
N GLY A 75 6.54 -9.82 -13.86
CA GLY A 75 6.70 -9.40 -15.26
C GLY A 75 5.68 -8.32 -15.66
N VAL A 76 6.02 -7.56 -16.70
CA VAL A 76 5.23 -6.41 -17.19
C VAL A 76 3.87 -6.80 -17.78
N GLU A 77 3.70 -8.06 -18.20
CA GLU A 77 2.46 -8.56 -18.80
C GLU A 77 1.54 -9.27 -17.81
N HIS A 78 1.97 -9.42 -16.55
CA HIS A 78 1.14 -10.08 -15.54
C HIS A 78 -0.08 -9.21 -15.20
N PRO A 79 -1.29 -9.77 -15.11
CA PRO A 79 -2.51 -9.01 -14.80
C PRO A 79 -2.37 -8.11 -13.57
N ASP A 80 -1.78 -8.62 -12.49
CA ASP A 80 -1.56 -7.83 -11.26
C ASP A 80 -0.52 -6.72 -11.40
N THR A 81 0.36 -6.76 -12.41
CA THR A 81 1.29 -5.67 -12.71
C THR A 81 0.58 -4.51 -13.42
N LEU A 82 -0.49 -4.82 -14.17
CA LEU A 82 -1.26 -3.85 -14.95
C LEU A 82 -2.42 -3.20 -14.16
N ALA A 83 -2.77 -3.77 -12.99
CA ALA A 83 -3.88 -3.33 -12.13
C ALA A 83 -3.42 -2.37 -11.03
#